data_AF-A0A4V1RXM3-F1
#
_entry.id   AF-A0A4V1RXM3-F1
#
_cell.length_a   1.000
_cell.length_b   1.000
_cell.length_c   1.000
_cell.angle_alpha   90.00
_cell.angle_beta   90.00
_cell.angle_gamma   90.00
#
_symmetry.space_group_name_H-M   'P 1'
#
loop_
_entity.id
_entity.type
_entity.pdbx_description
1 polymer ?
#
loop_
_entity_poly.entity_id
_entity_poly.type
_entity_poly.pdbx_seq_one_letter_code
_entity_poly.pdbx_strand_id
1 'polypeptide(L)'
;MKSRLERVGGYEEHRGASFDRHILPRCRLLAEAIGHRMAYEAAENAGLSLDVLLLYERICLCEDLDPMPAPGPLAQANAPSRASESYNAVLAQIRSESASQSDIDDYVTAPITSDESWELFMNGLCAFRNPDEVPALPSKL
;
A
#
# COMPACT_ATOMS: atom_id res chain seq x y z
N MET A 1 -27.43 -23.90 3.65
CA MET A 1 -26.46 -23.01 4.36
C MET A 1 -25.93 -23.67 5.63
N LYS A 2 -26.81 -24.03 6.57
CA LYS A 2 -26.47 -24.61 7.89
C LYS A 2 -25.56 -25.85 7.84
N SER A 3 -25.87 -26.82 6.98
CA SER A 3 -25.07 -28.04 6.80
C SER A 3 -23.62 -27.81 6.34
N ARG A 4 -23.34 -26.72 5.62
CA ARG A 4 -21.97 -26.37 5.23
C ARG A 4 -21.17 -25.81 6.39
N LEU A 5 -21.83 -25.07 7.29
CA LEU A 5 -21.21 -24.46 8.47
C LEU A 5 -20.93 -25.51 9.55
N GLU A 6 -21.85 -26.45 9.75
CA GLU A 6 -21.64 -27.61 10.64
C GLU A 6 -20.41 -28.43 10.18
N ARG A 7 -20.29 -28.69 8.87
CA ARG A 7 -19.16 -29.46 8.30
C ARG A 7 -17.77 -28.84 8.52
N VAL A 8 -17.68 -27.54 8.67
CA VAL A 8 -16.41 -26.84 8.96
C VAL A 8 -16.18 -26.62 10.45
N GLY A 9 -17.02 -27.22 11.31
CA GLY A 9 -16.91 -27.10 12.77
C GLY A 9 -17.60 -25.86 13.36
N GLY A 10 -18.59 -25.28 12.68
CA GLY A 10 -19.44 -24.20 13.23
C GLY A 10 -20.51 -24.71 14.20
N TYR A 11 -21.17 -23.80 14.93
CA TYR A 11 -22.32 -24.08 15.82
C TYR A 11 -22.12 -25.27 16.76
N GLU A 12 -21.33 -25.08 17.82
CA GLU A 12 -21.01 -26.04 18.91
C GLU A 12 -19.68 -26.82 18.75
N GLU A 13 -19.22 -27.14 17.55
CA GLU A 13 -17.92 -27.83 17.34
C GLU A 13 -16.71 -26.89 17.13
N HIS A 14 -16.78 -25.65 17.64
CA HIS A 14 -15.74 -24.62 17.49
C HIS A 14 -14.36 -24.95 18.12
N ARG A 15 -14.23 -26.11 18.79
CA ARG A 15 -12.99 -26.68 19.34
C ARG A 15 -12.70 -28.09 18.81
N GLY A 16 -13.43 -28.52 17.79
CA GLY A 16 -13.29 -29.84 17.17
C GLY A 16 -12.26 -29.82 16.04
N ALA A 17 -11.76 -31.00 15.68
CA ALA A 17 -10.77 -31.16 14.61
C ALA A 17 -11.22 -30.58 13.25
N SER A 18 -12.54 -30.55 13.00
CA SER A 18 -13.12 -29.93 11.81
C SER A 18 -12.90 -28.41 11.79
N PHE A 19 -13.05 -27.74 12.93
CA PHE A 19 -12.79 -26.30 13.07
C PHE A 19 -11.30 -25.99 12.92
N ASP A 20 -10.46 -26.78 13.58
CA ASP A 20 -8.99 -26.62 13.52
C ASP A 20 -8.44 -26.80 12.11
N ARG A 21 -9.05 -27.68 11.31
CA ARG A 21 -8.63 -27.93 9.93
C ARG A 21 -9.12 -26.86 8.95
N HIS A 22 -10.31 -26.29 9.16
CA HIS A 22 -10.97 -25.47 8.14
C HIS A 22 -11.10 -23.98 8.49
N ILE A 23 -11.23 -23.64 9.77
CA ILE A 23 -11.48 -22.26 10.23
C ILE A 23 -10.23 -21.65 10.87
N LEU A 24 -9.57 -22.33 11.82
CA LEU A 24 -8.40 -21.78 12.51
C LEU A 24 -7.31 -21.23 11.57
N PRO A 25 -6.93 -21.90 10.47
CA PRO A 25 -5.90 -21.40 9.55
C PRO A 25 -6.32 -20.10 8.84
N ARG A 26 -7.62 -19.78 8.84
CA ARG A 26 -8.21 -18.61 8.18
C ARG A 26 -8.62 -17.51 9.15
N CYS A 27 -8.56 -17.73 10.46
CA CYS A 27 -8.98 -16.75 11.46
C CYS A 27 -8.29 -15.40 11.26
N ARG A 28 -7.00 -15.41 10.94
CA ARG A 28 -6.25 -14.19 10.63
C ARG A 28 -6.82 -13.47 9.41
N LEU A 29 -6.97 -14.16 8.28
CA LEU A 29 -7.53 -13.59 7.05
C LEU A 29 -8.95 -13.04 7.26
N LEU A 30 -9.78 -13.75 8.04
CA LEU A 30 -11.13 -13.29 8.38
C LEU A 30 -11.11 -12.02 9.23
N ALA A 31 -10.23 -11.95 10.24
CA ALA A 31 -10.07 -10.75 11.06
C ALA A 31 -9.55 -9.56 10.25
N GLU A 32 -8.56 -9.79 9.37
CA GLU A 32 -8.03 -8.78 8.45
C GLU A 32 -9.13 -8.28 7.49
N ALA A 33 -9.90 -9.18 6.88
CA ALA A 33 -11.00 -8.80 5.98
C ALA A 33 -12.07 -7.95 6.68
N ILE A 34 -12.40 -8.26 7.94
CA ILE A 34 -13.30 -7.42 8.75
C ILE A 34 -12.69 -6.03 8.96
N GLY A 35 -11.40 -5.96 9.29
CA GLY A 35 -10.67 -4.69 9.45
C GLY A 35 -10.65 -3.87 8.17
N HIS A 36 -10.38 -4.49 7.01
CA HIS A 36 -10.42 -3.83 5.72
C HIS A 36 -11.79 -3.23 5.40
N ARG A 37 -12.87 -3.98 5.67
CA ARG A 37 -14.24 -3.47 5.50
C ARG A 37 -14.52 -2.27 6.40
N MET A 38 -14.13 -2.36 7.68
CA MET A 38 -14.31 -1.26 8.63
C MET A 38 -13.54 0.00 8.21
N ALA A 39 -12.30 -0.15 7.73
CA ALA A 39 -11.49 0.95 7.24
C ALA A 39 -12.11 1.60 5.99
N TYR A 40 -12.60 0.79 5.05
CA TYR A 40 -13.29 1.27 3.85
C TYR A 40 -14.55 2.07 4.21
N GLU A 41 -15.44 1.51 5.04
CA GLU A 41 -16.67 2.17 5.46
C GLU A 41 -16.38 3.48 6.23
N ALA A 42 -15.33 3.50 7.06
CA ALA A 42 -14.92 4.71 7.76
C ALA A 42 -14.40 5.79 6.78
N ALA A 43 -13.61 5.40 5.78
CA ALA A 43 -13.10 6.30 4.77
C ALA A 43 -14.22 6.88 3.86
N GLU A 44 -15.18 6.04 3.48
CA GLU A 44 -16.37 6.46 2.75
C GLU A 44 -17.17 7.49 3.55
N ASN A 45 -17.43 7.22 4.83
CA ASN A 45 -18.13 8.15 5.72
C ASN A 45 -17.36 9.47 5.96
N ALA A 46 -16.03 9.44 5.87
CA ALA A 46 -15.19 10.64 5.96
C ALA A 46 -15.17 11.45 4.65
N GLY A 47 -15.78 10.95 3.57
CA GLY A 47 -15.89 11.65 2.30
C GLY A 47 -14.66 11.55 1.41
N LEU A 48 -13.84 10.49 1.55
CA LEU A 48 -12.74 10.25 0.62
C LEU A 48 -13.27 10.01 -0.81
N SER A 49 -12.45 10.35 -1.81
CA SER A 49 -12.83 10.18 -3.22
C SER A 49 -13.05 8.71 -3.58
N LEU A 50 -14.01 8.45 -4.47
CA LEU A 50 -14.33 7.10 -4.93
C LEU A 50 -13.11 6.40 -5.54
N ASP A 51 -12.22 7.15 -6.21
CA ASP A 51 -11.00 6.60 -6.81
C ASP A 51 -10.04 6.04 -5.76
N VAL A 52 -9.90 6.70 -4.60
CA VAL A 52 -9.09 6.21 -3.47
C VAL A 52 -9.71 4.94 -2.87
N LEU A 53 -11.03 4.92 -2.70
CA LEU A 53 -11.76 3.77 -2.17
C LEU A 53 -11.62 2.54 -3.09
N LEU A 54 -11.80 2.73 -4.40
CA LEU A 54 -11.64 1.67 -5.39
C LEU A 54 -10.20 1.14 -5.46
N LEU A 55 -9.21 2.03 -5.32
CA LEU A 55 -7.81 1.60 -5.27
C LEU A 55 -7.54 0.76 -4.01
N TYR A 56 -8.03 1.20 -2.85
CA TYR A 56 -7.89 0.46 -1.59
C TYR A 56 -8.52 -0.94 -1.68
N GLU A 57 -9.72 -1.06 -2.25
CA GLU A 57 -10.40 -2.34 -2.45
C GLU A 57 -9.56 -3.31 -3.30
N ARG A 58 -9.03 -2.84 -4.44
CA ARG A 58 -8.18 -3.67 -5.31
C ARG A 58 -6.90 -4.14 -4.60
N ILE A 59 -6.26 -3.26 -3.83
CA ILE A 59 -5.08 -3.62 -3.01
C ILE A 59 -5.45 -4.72 -2.00
N CYS A 60 -6.58 -4.56 -1.29
CA CYS A 60 -7.02 -5.52 -0.27
C CYS A 60 -7.39 -6.88 -0.85
N LEU A 61 -7.92 -6.91 -2.08
CA LEU A 61 -8.27 -8.14 -2.79
C LEU A 61 -7.06 -8.81 -3.46
N CYS A 62 -5.87 -8.19 -3.40
CA CYS A 62 -4.70 -8.60 -4.18
C CYS A 62 -5.06 -8.81 -5.67
N GLU A 63 -6.00 -8.02 -6.19
CA GLU A 63 -6.25 -8.00 -7.62
C GLU A 63 -4.99 -7.42 -8.26
N ASP A 64 -4.40 -8.16 -9.21
CA ASP A 64 -3.26 -7.73 -10.00
C ASP A 64 -3.51 -6.30 -10.50
N LEU A 65 -2.85 -5.32 -9.85
CA LEU A 65 -2.89 -3.92 -10.27
C LEU A 65 -2.19 -3.71 -11.62
N ASP A 66 -1.52 -4.76 -12.12
CA ASP A 66 -1.11 -4.97 -13.50
C ASP A 66 -1.10 -6.49 -13.78
N PRO A 67 -1.60 -6.97 -14.94
CA PRO A 67 -1.49 -8.38 -15.28
C PRO A 67 -0.02 -8.77 -15.39
N MET A 68 0.42 -9.75 -14.59
CA MET A 68 1.73 -10.37 -14.80
C MET A 68 1.82 -10.83 -16.26
N PRO A 69 2.82 -10.38 -17.05
CA PRO A 69 2.96 -10.89 -18.40
C PRO A 69 3.22 -12.39 -18.29
N ALA A 70 2.31 -13.19 -18.84
CA ALA A 70 2.53 -14.62 -18.97
C ALA A 70 3.89 -14.84 -19.67
N PRO A 71 4.74 -15.78 -19.22
CA PRO A 71 5.98 -16.11 -19.91
C PRO A 71 5.62 -16.87 -21.20
N GLY A 72 5.18 -16.11 -22.20
CA GLY A 72 4.80 -16.59 -23.51
C GLY A 72 5.20 -15.54 -24.55
N PRO A 73 5.93 -15.91 -25.60
CA PRO A 73 6.25 -14.97 -26.66
C PRO A 73 4.96 -14.63 -27.40
N LEU A 74 4.58 -13.36 -27.39
CA LEU A 74 3.42 -12.75 -28.08
C LEU A 74 2.08 -12.76 -27.31
N ALA A 75 1.94 -11.88 -26.32
CA ALA A 75 0.63 -11.35 -25.92
C ALA A 75 0.75 -9.89 -25.43
N GLN A 76 0.42 -8.95 -26.33
CA GLN A 76 0.09 -7.53 -26.10
C GLN A 76 0.90 -6.75 -25.02
N ALA A 77 2.01 -6.15 -25.45
CA ALA A 77 2.86 -5.32 -24.59
C ALA A 77 2.51 -3.81 -24.53
N ASN A 78 1.38 -3.35 -25.10
CA ASN A 78 1.19 -1.90 -25.35
C ASN A 78 -0.17 -1.31 -24.95
N ALA A 79 -0.98 -1.97 -24.12
CA ALA A 79 -2.11 -1.28 -23.49
C ALA A 79 -1.64 -0.81 -22.10
N PRO A 80 -1.59 0.50 -21.79
CA PRO A 80 -1.47 0.93 -20.41
C PRO A 80 -2.62 0.27 -19.65
N SER A 81 -2.33 -0.46 -18.58
CA SER A 81 -3.41 -1.06 -17.82
C SER A 81 -4.26 0.07 -17.27
N ARG A 82 -5.58 -0.03 -17.39
CA ARG A 82 -6.50 0.94 -16.78
C ARG A 82 -6.33 1.03 -15.25
N ALA A 83 -5.67 0.03 -14.65
CA ALA A 83 -5.29 0.01 -13.25
C ALA A 83 -4.11 0.95 -12.95
N SER A 84 -3.12 1.03 -13.85
CA SER A 84 -1.96 1.95 -13.74
C SER A 84 -2.36 3.43 -13.80
N GLU A 85 -3.32 3.80 -14.64
CA GLU A 85 -3.81 5.18 -14.76
C GLU A 85 -4.58 5.64 -13.52
N SER A 86 -5.49 4.80 -13.02
CA SER A 86 -6.25 5.05 -11.79
C SER A 86 -5.32 5.15 -10.57
N TYR A 87 -4.30 4.28 -10.50
CA TYR A 87 -3.27 4.34 -9.48
C TYR A 87 -2.49 5.66 -9.51
N ASN A 88 -2.02 6.06 -10.69
CA ASN A 88 -1.28 7.30 -10.87
C ASN A 88 -2.12 8.55 -10.55
N ALA A 89 -3.41 8.54 -10.89
CA ALA A 89 -4.34 9.62 -10.55
C ALA A 89 -4.51 9.77 -9.03
N VAL A 90 -4.73 8.66 -8.32
CA VAL A 90 -4.83 8.66 -6.86
C VAL A 90 -3.52 9.11 -6.21
N LEU A 91 -2.36 8.64 -6.69
CA LEU A 91 -1.07 9.11 -6.19
C LEU A 91 -0.86 10.62 -6.41
N ALA A 92 -1.28 11.14 -7.55
CA ALA A 92 -1.18 12.58 -7.82
C ALA A 92 -2.08 13.38 -6.87
N GLN A 93 -3.30 12.90 -6.59
CA GLN A 93 -4.19 13.50 -5.60
C GLN A 93 -3.55 13.52 -4.21
N ILE A 94 -3.05 12.38 -3.73
CA ILE A 94 -2.38 12.27 -2.41
C ILE A 94 -1.21 13.25 -2.31
N ARG A 95 -0.37 13.33 -3.36
CA ARG A 95 0.76 14.29 -3.40
C ARG A 95 0.28 15.74 -3.31
N SER A 96 -0.79 16.07 -4.03
CA SER A 96 -1.36 17.42 -4.02
C SER A 96 -1.90 17.79 -2.63
N GLU A 97 -2.56 16.86 -1.94
CA GLU A 97 -3.08 17.07 -0.59
C GLU A 97 -1.94 17.19 0.44
N SER A 98 -0.87 16.41 0.28
CA SER A 98 0.33 16.49 1.15
C SER A 98 1.18 17.74 0.94
N ALA A 99 1.00 18.46 -0.18
CA ALA A 99 1.72 19.70 -0.44
C ALA A 99 1.15 20.89 0.36
N SER A 100 -0.08 20.79 0.86
CA SER A 100 -0.65 21.81 1.73
C SER A 100 -0.22 21.60 3.18
N GLN A 101 0.14 22.70 3.85
CA GLN A 101 0.57 22.64 5.23
C GLN A 101 -0.58 22.15 6.12
N SER A 102 -0.32 21.10 6.89
CA SER A 102 -1.31 20.45 7.76
C SER A 102 -0.87 20.45 9.22
N ASP A 103 -1.79 20.29 10.16
CA ASP A 103 -1.48 20.14 11.59
C ASP A 103 -0.56 18.93 11.86
N ILE A 104 -0.48 17.98 10.91
CA ILE A 104 0.39 16.80 11.00
C ILE A 104 1.85 17.20 10.78
N ASP A 105 2.11 18.25 9.99
CA ASP A 105 3.46 18.66 9.60
C ASP A 105 4.31 19.06 10.81
N ASP A 106 3.66 19.59 11.86
CA ASP A 106 4.29 19.94 13.14
C ASP A 106 4.89 18.71 13.86
N TYR A 107 4.42 17.50 13.53
CA TYR A 107 4.90 16.24 14.07
C TYR A 107 5.84 15.49 13.13
N VAL A 108 6.05 15.97 11.91
CA VAL A 108 6.95 15.31 10.94
C VAL A 108 8.40 15.71 11.22
N THR A 109 9.13 14.83 11.88
CA THR A 109 10.57 15.05 12.19
C THR A 109 11.51 14.49 11.14
N ALA A 110 10.98 13.80 10.12
CA ALA A 110 11.80 13.17 9.10
C ALA A 110 12.42 14.24 8.19
N PRO A 111 13.74 14.21 7.93
CA PRO A 111 14.39 15.21 7.09
C PRO A 111 14.19 14.98 5.58
N ILE A 112 13.35 14.03 5.19
CA ILE A 112 13.19 13.58 3.79
C ILE A 112 11.90 14.11 3.14
N THR A 113 11.29 15.13 3.75
CA THR A 113 9.97 15.65 3.35
C THR A 113 10.03 16.61 2.17
N SER A 114 11.17 17.27 1.95
CA SER A 114 11.43 18.11 0.78
C SER A 114 12.86 17.92 0.28
N ASP A 115 13.10 18.31 -0.97
CA ASP A 115 14.46 18.32 -1.54
C ASP A 115 15.40 19.22 -0.70
N GLU A 116 14.88 20.33 -0.18
CA GLU A 116 15.64 21.24 0.68
C GLU A 116 16.02 20.59 2.01
N SER A 117 15.06 19.99 2.72
CA SER A 117 15.33 19.32 4.01
C SER A 117 16.26 18.12 3.82
N TRP A 118 16.10 17.41 2.70
CA TRP A 118 16.93 16.29 2.32
C TRP A 118 18.37 16.73 2.09
N GLU A 119 18.59 17.77 1.29
CA GLU A 119 19.92 18.33 1.04
C GLU A 119 20.58 18.85 2.33
N LEU A 120 19.83 19.56 3.19
CA LEU A 120 20.35 20.01 4.48
C LEU A 120 20.79 18.85 5.36
N PHE A 121 20.00 17.78 5.40
CA PHE A 121 20.34 16.58 6.13
C PHE A 121 21.57 15.88 5.55
N MET A 122 21.61 15.66 4.23
CA MET A 122 22.73 15.01 3.55
C MET A 122 24.04 15.79 3.74
N ASN A 123 23.99 17.12 3.68
CA ASN A 123 25.14 17.98 3.93
C ASN A 123 25.57 18.00 5.41
N GLY A 124 24.68 17.66 6.33
CA GLY A 124 24.97 17.53 7.76
C GLY A 124 25.60 16.18 8.15
N LEU A 125 25.61 15.19 7.25
CA LEU A 125 26.19 13.87 7.54
C LEU A 125 27.71 13.90 7.49
N CYS A 126 28.35 13.28 8.49
CA CYS A 126 29.79 13.05 8.47
C CYS A 126 30.12 11.98 7.42
N ALA A 127 30.71 12.41 6.31
CA ALA A 127 31.20 11.50 5.29
C ALA A 127 32.65 11.09 5.59
N PHE A 128 32.92 9.79 5.60
CA PHE A 128 34.28 9.28 5.52
C PHE A 128 34.79 9.51 4.10
N ARG A 129 35.78 10.39 3.95
CA ARG A 129 36.45 10.65 2.67
C ARG A 129 37.91 10.19 2.73
N ASN A 130 38.44 9.80 1.58
CA ASN A 130 39.87 9.56 1.47
C ASN A 130 40.60 10.92 1.49
N PRO A 131 41.64 11.12 2.32
CA PRO A 131 42.36 12.39 2.40
C PRO A 131 43.02 12.83 1.07
N ASP A 132 43.24 11.91 0.13
CA ASP A 132 43.86 12.18 -1.17
C ASP A 132 42.83 12.49 -2.29
N GLU A 133 41.54 12.59 -1.95
CA GLU A 133 40.46 12.80 -2.93
C GLU A 133 40.28 14.30 -3.25
N VAL A 134 40.69 14.70 -4.46
CA VAL A 134 40.46 16.06 -4.99
C VAL A 134 38.95 16.25 -5.21
N PRO A 135 38.32 17.34 -4.73
CA PRO A 135 36.88 17.53 -4.87
C PRO A 135 36.49 17.62 -6.35
N ALA A 136 35.76 16.62 -6.85
CA ALA A 136 35.17 16.65 -8.16
C ALA A 136 34.08 17.74 -8.21
N LEU A 137 34.13 18.58 -9.24
CA LEU A 137 33.11 19.61 -9.50
C LEU A 137 31.72 18.97 -9.59
N PRO A 138 30.68 19.57 -8.99
CA PRO A 138 29.33 19.05 -9.07
C PRO A 138 28.88 19.07 -10.53
N SER A 139 28.68 17.88 -11.10
CA SER A 139 28.04 17.71 -12.39
C SER A 139 26.58 18.10 -12.24
N LYS A 140 26.20 19.25 -12.83
CA LYS A 140 24.80 19.64 -12.96
C LYS A 140 24.06 18.57 -13.77
N LEU A 141 23.04 17.97 -13.16
CA LEU A 141 21.96 17.26 -13.84
C LEU A 141 20.82 18.24 -14.09
#